data_AF-A0A3C0ZR95-F1
#
_entry.id   AF-A0A3C0ZR95-F1
#
_cell.length_a   1.000
_cell.length_b   1.000
_cell.length_c   1.000
_cell.angle_alpha   90.00
_cell.angle_beta   90.00
_cell.angle_gamma   90.00
#
_symmetry.space_group_name_H-M   'P 1'
#
loop_
_entity.id
_entity.type
_entity.pdbx_description
1 polymer ?
#
loop_
_entity_poly.entity_id
_entity_poly.type
_entity_poly.pdbx_seq_one_letter_code
_entity_poly.pdbx_strand_id
1 'polypeptide(L)'
;QMDLLEEAGICYDSTPGVSSFCGAAAALDLEYTLPGISQSVVITRMAGRTPVPDRESIETFAAHGATMVIFLSTGHLEELSRRLVDGGYAPDTPAAIVYKASWPDEEKYICTIDTLAQTAQAHGITKTALIIVGETVAQSGYERSKLYDPSFTTEYRRAAD
;
A
#
# COMPACT_ATOMS: atom_id res chain seq x y z
N GLN A 1 -16.78 17.92 4.16
CA GLN A 1 -17.23 18.42 2.84
C GLN A 1 -18.69 18.06 2.56
N MET A 2 -19.13 16.82 2.78
CA MET A 2 -20.54 16.44 2.59
C MET A 2 -21.46 17.04 3.66
N ASP A 3 -20.98 17.14 4.89
CA ASP A 3 -21.58 17.92 5.99
C ASP A 3 -22.03 19.33 5.56
N LEU A 4 -21.21 20.07 4.81
CA LEU A 4 -21.58 21.41 4.32
C LEU A 4 -22.72 21.38 3.30
N LEU A 5 -22.83 20.32 2.49
CA LEU A 5 -23.94 20.15 1.54
C LEU A 5 -25.22 19.78 2.29
N GLU A 6 -25.11 18.94 3.31
CA GLU A 6 -26.22 18.58 4.20
C GLU A 6 -26.75 19.82 4.93
N GLU A 7 -25.87 20.64 5.53
CA GLU A 7 -26.22 21.90 6.19
C GLU A 7 -26.93 22.89 5.25
N ALA A 8 -26.53 22.90 3.97
CA ALA A 8 -27.12 23.75 2.95
C ALA A 8 -28.39 23.18 2.29
N GLY A 9 -28.81 21.96 2.63
CA GLY A 9 -29.94 21.28 2.00
C GLY A 9 -29.73 20.94 0.51
N ILE A 10 -28.47 20.79 0.09
CA ILE A 10 -28.10 20.48 -1.30
C ILE A 10 -28.00 18.96 -1.45
N CYS A 11 -28.84 18.37 -2.30
CA CYS A 11 -28.77 16.94 -2.59
C CYS A 11 -27.47 16.57 -3.32
N TYR A 12 -26.90 15.43 -2.97
CA TYR A 12 -25.73 14.86 -3.64
C TYR A 12 -25.84 13.33 -3.70
N ASP A 13 -25.02 12.73 -4.56
CA ASP A 13 -24.79 11.29 -4.63
C ASP A 13 -23.28 11.00 -4.49
N SER A 14 -22.95 9.84 -3.92
CA SER A 14 -21.57 9.38 -3.78
C SER A 14 -21.37 8.12 -4.62
N THR A 15 -20.83 8.30 -5.83
CA THR A 15 -20.51 7.18 -6.73
C THR A 15 -19.11 6.64 -6.39
N PRO A 16 -18.97 5.38 -5.94
CA PRO A 16 -17.67 4.81 -5.62
C PRO A 16 -16.81 4.61 -6.87
N GLY A 17 -15.49 4.74 -6.71
CA GLY A 17 -14.51 4.53 -7.79
C GLY A 17 -13.44 3.52 -7.40
N VAL A 18 -12.55 3.23 -8.36
CA VAL A 18 -11.36 2.39 -8.12
C VAL A 18 -10.22 3.28 -7.65
N SER A 19 -9.76 3.07 -6.41
CA SER A 19 -8.63 3.82 -5.86
C SER A 19 -7.31 3.41 -6.54
N SER A 20 -6.33 4.33 -6.57
CA SER A 20 -4.96 4.01 -7.02
C SER A 20 -4.33 2.90 -6.17
N PHE A 21 -4.82 2.65 -4.96
CA PHE A 21 -4.52 1.45 -4.16
C PHE A 21 -4.79 0.16 -4.97
N CYS A 22 -5.99 0.00 -5.51
CA CYS A 22 -6.32 -1.17 -6.32
C CYS A 22 -5.54 -1.18 -7.63
N GLY A 23 -5.36 -0.01 -8.26
CA GLY A 23 -4.58 0.12 -9.49
C GLY A 23 -3.13 -0.30 -9.31
N ALA A 24 -2.49 0.05 -8.19
CA ALA A 24 -1.10 -0.28 -7.93
C ALA A 24 -0.89 -1.77 -7.62
N ALA A 25 -1.81 -2.42 -6.91
CA ALA A 25 -1.79 -3.88 -6.76
C ALA A 25 -1.92 -4.58 -8.12
N ALA A 26 -2.85 -4.14 -8.96
CA ALA A 26 -3.02 -4.70 -10.31
C ALA A 26 -1.77 -4.47 -11.18
N ALA A 27 -1.15 -3.28 -11.09
CA ALA A 27 0.07 -2.96 -11.82
C ALA A 27 1.23 -3.90 -11.43
N LEU A 28 1.32 -4.31 -10.17
CA LEU A 28 2.39 -5.17 -9.66
C LEU A 28 2.06 -6.67 -9.70
N ASP A 29 0.87 -7.05 -10.19
CA ASP A 29 0.34 -8.43 -10.07
C ASP A 29 0.40 -8.94 -8.62
N LEU A 30 0.02 -8.08 -7.67
CA LEU A 30 0.27 -8.24 -6.23
C LEU A 30 -1.02 -8.35 -5.42
N GLU A 31 -1.01 -9.26 -4.44
CA GLU A 31 -1.98 -9.28 -3.33
C GLU A 31 -1.40 -8.57 -2.09
N TYR A 32 -2.15 -7.65 -1.49
CA TYR A 32 -1.66 -6.92 -0.30
C TYR A 32 -1.67 -7.75 0.98
N THR A 33 -2.45 -8.83 1.02
CA THR A 33 -2.54 -9.76 2.15
C THR A 33 -2.25 -11.16 1.66
N LEU A 34 -1.23 -11.79 2.23
CA LEU A 34 -0.82 -13.14 1.92
C LEU A 34 -0.68 -13.99 3.19
N PRO A 35 -1.22 -15.23 3.19
CA PRO A 35 -1.02 -16.17 4.30
C PRO A 35 0.46 -16.34 4.64
N GLY A 36 0.79 -16.28 5.93
CA GLY A 36 2.17 -16.43 6.42
C GLY A 36 3.09 -15.22 6.19
N ILE A 37 2.63 -14.19 5.48
CA ILE A 37 3.43 -12.99 5.17
C ILE A 37 2.78 -11.74 5.79
N SER A 38 1.55 -11.41 5.39
CA SER A 38 0.83 -10.26 5.93
C SER A 38 -0.67 -10.48 5.85
N GLN A 39 -1.39 -10.22 6.93
CA GLN A 39 -2.86 -10.35 6.98
C GLN A 39 -3.56 -9.01 7.16
N SER A 40 -2.79 -7.92 7.09
CA SER A 40 -3.27 -6.57 7.32
C SER A 40 -2.66 -5.63 6.30
N VAL A 41 -3.42 -4.61 5.92
CA VAL A 41 -2.96 -3.54 5.03
C VAL A 41 -3.21 -2.21 5.70
N VAL A 42 -2.17 -1.40 5.83
CA VAL A 42 -2.28 -0.03 6.33
C VAL A 42 -2.29 0.91 5.13
N ILE A 43 -3.38 1.65 4.96
CA ILE A 43 -3.48 2.73 3.96
C ILE A 43 -3.28 4.05 4.69
N THR A 44 -2.20 4.76 4.40
CA THR A 44 -1.82 5.96 5.14
C THR A 44 -1.14 7.00 4.25
N ARG A 45 -0.70 8.11 4.84
CA ARG A 45 0.14 9.14 4.22
C ARG A 45 1.17 9.65 5.22
N MET A 46 2.22 10.28 4.72
CA MET A 46 3.08 11.06 5.60
C MET A 46 2.38 12.34 6.09
N ALA A 47 2.75 12.76 7.29
CA ALA A 47 2.47 14.12 7.73
C ALA A 47 3.21 15.10 6.80
N GLY A 48 2.47 16.08 6.28
CA GLY A 48 3.03 17.21 5.54
C GLY A 48 2.74 18.49 6.31
N ARG A 49 2.22 19.51 5.61
CA ARG A 49 1.67 20.71 6.27
C ARG A 49 0.47 20.39 7.16
N THR A 50 -0.26 19.32 6.84
CA THR A 50 -1.36 18.81 7.65
C THR A 50 -0.83 17.66 8.50
N PRO A 51 -0.90 17.77 9.84
CA PRO A 51 -0.46 16.71 10.73
C PRO A 51 -1.31 15.44 10.53
N VAL A 52 -0.83 14.34 11.11
CA VAL A 52 -1.60 13.12 11.32
C VAL A 52 -1.78 12.94 12.84
N PRO A 53 -2.80 12.21 13.31
CA PRO A 53 -2.91 11.87 14.72
C PRO A 53 -1.64 11.17 15.22
N ASP A 54 -1.24 11.42 16.47
CA ASP A 54 0.04 10.90 17.03
C ASP A 54 0.16 9.37 16.92
N ARG A 55 -0.97 8.65 17.06
CA ARG A 55 -1.05 7.18 16.96
C ARG A 55 -1.00 6.66 15.53
N GLU A 56 -1.04 7.53 14.54
CA GLU A 56 -1.10 7.20 13.11
C GLU A 56 0.17 7.68 12.39
N SER A 57 1.27 7.82 13.13
CA SER A 57 2.59 8.06 12.55
C SER A 57 3.08 6.87 11.72
N ILE A 58 4.01 7.13 10.79
CA ILE A 58 4.62 6.06 9.98
C ILE A 58 5.30 5.03 10.87
N GLU A 59 6.00 5.49 11.90
CA GLU A 59 6.72 4.67 12.86
C GLU A 59 5.76 3.74 13.61
N THR A 60 4.62 4.28 14.08
CA THR A 60 3.63 3.50 14.81
C THR A 60 3.03 2.40 13.94
N PHE A 61 2.76 2.68 12.66
CA PHE A 61 2.28 1.63 11.76
C PHE A 61 3.37 0.64 11.36
N ALA A 62 4.61 1.11 11.17
CA ALA A 62 5.74 0.27 10.80
C ALA A 62 6.06 -0.80 11.86
N ALA A 63 5.81 -0.50 13.14
CA ALA A 63 5.97 -1.45 14.25
C ALA A 63 5.13 -2.73 14.10
N HIS A 64 4.08 -2.72 13.27
CA HIS A 64 3.28 -3.91 12.99
C HIS A 64 3.89 -4.84 11.93
N GLY A 65 4.79 -4.35 11.08
CA GLY A 65 5.33 -5.11 9.95
C GLY A 65 4.28 -5.50 8.88
N ALA A 66 3.09 -4.92 8.92
CA ALA A 66 2.01 -5.18 7.95
C ALA A 66 2.39 -4.68 6.55
N THR A 67 1.62 -5.01 5.50
CA THR A 67 1.79 -4.32 4.22
C THR A 67 1.36 -2.86 4.39
N MET A 68 2.20 -1.89 4.03
CA MET A 68 1.87 -0.47 4.12
C MET A 68 1.80 0.16 2.74
N VAL A 69 0.69 0.84 2.46
CA VAL A 69 0.48 1.60 1.23
C VAL A 69 0.37 3.08 1.55
N ILE A 70 1.32 3.85 1.05
CA ILE A 70 1.58 5.22 1.48
C ILE A 70 1.30 6.16 0.32
N PHE A 71 0.29 7.00 0.53
CA PHE A 71 -0.12 8.05 -0.37
C PHE A 71 0.67 9.34 -0.10
N LEU A 72 0.80 10.19 -1.13
CA LEU A 72 1.27 11.58 -1.02
C LEU A 72 2.67 11.74 -0.37
N SER A 73 3.58 10.79 -0.57
CA SER A 73 4.90 10.76 0.11
C SER A 73 6.11 10.99 -0.79
N THR A 74 5.94 11.11 -2.12
CA THR A 74 7.05 11.18 -3.09
C THR A 74 8.02 12.36 -2.88
N GLY A 75 7.57 13.44 -2.24
CA GLY A 75 8.44 14.60 -1.93
C GLY A 75 9.39 14.40 -0.74
N HIS A 76 9.24 13.31 0.02
CA HIS A 76 9.93 13.10 1.30
C HIS A 76 10.41 11.65 1.47
N LEU A 77 10.84 11.00 0.39
CA LEU A 77 11.16 9.57 0.42
C LEU A 77 12.37 9.21 1.30
N GLU A 78 13.39 10.06 1.41
CA GLU A 78 14.51 9.84 2.34
C GLU A 78 14.02 9.78 3.80
N GLU A 79 13.21 10.76 4.17
CA GLU A 79 12.59 10.83 5.49
C GLU A 79 11.61 9.67 5.71
N LEU A 80 10.85 9.30 4.67
CA LEU A 80 9.98 8.13 4.74
C LEU A 80 10.76 6.87 5.07
N SER A 81 11.85 6.59 4.33
CA SER A 81 12.69 5.42 4.55
C SER A 81 13.23 5.39 5.97
N ARG A 82 13.75 6.53 6.47
CA ARG A 82 14.23 6.64 7.85
C ARG A 82 13.13 6.29 8.86
N ARG A 83 11.94 6.87 8.72
CA ARG A 83 10.82 6.64 9.65
C ARG A 83 10.28 5.21 9.61
N LEU A 84 10.29 4.58 8.43
CA LEU A 84 9.91 3.17 8.30
C LEU A 84 10.89 2.26 9.05
N VAL A 85 12.20 2.52 8.94
CA VAL A 85 13.24 1.77 9.66
C VAL A 85 13.16 2.02 11.17
N ASP A 86 13.07 3.29 11.58
CA ASP A 86 12.95 3.67 13.00
C ASP A 86 11.69 3.07 13.66
N GLY A 87 10.64 2.87 12.87
CA GLY A 87 9.40 2.24 13.32
C GLY A 87 9.45 0.71 13.43
N GLY A 88 10.40 0.04 12.77
CA GLY A 88 10.63 -1.40 12.95
C GLY A 88 10.76 -2.23 11.68
N TYR A 89 10.66 -1.67 10.47
CA TYR A 89 11.04 -2.42 9.26
C TYR A 89 12.56 -2.55 9.15
N ALA A 90 13.01 -3.64 8.51
CA ALA A 90 14.41 -3.79 8.14
C ALA A 90 14.72 -2.92 6.90
N PRO A 91 15.93 -2.33 6.76
CA PRO A 91 16.28 -1.52 5.59
C PRO A 91 16.17 -2.25 4.25
N ASP A 92 16.37 -3.57 4.25
CA ASP A 92 16.26 -4.45 3.10
C ASP A 92 14.82 -4.93 2.83
N THR A 93 13.85 -4.54 3.67
CA THR A 93 12.42 -4.87 3.45
C THR A 93 12.01 -4.44 2.03
N PRO A 94 11.35 -5.32 1.27
CA PRO A 94 10.87 -5.01 -0.06
C PRO A 94 9.94 -3.79 -0.10
N ALA A 95 10.13 -2.97 -1.12
CA ALA A 95 9.30 -1.80 -1.40
C ALA A 95 9.05 -1.67 -2.90
N ALA A 96 7.95 -1.00 -3.26
CA ALA A 96 7.64 -0.68 -4.64
C ALA A 96 7.17 0.77 -4.79
N ILE A 97 7.50 1.33 -5.95
CA ILE A 97 7.00 2.62 -6.43
C ILE A 97 6.14 2.34 -7.65
N VAL A 98 4.86 2.68 -7.59
CA VAL A 98 3.96 2.63 -8.75
C VAL A 98 3.60 4.06 -9.14
N TYR A 99 4.20 4.54 -10.22
CA TYR A 99 3.98 5.86 -10.77
C TYR A 99 2.84 5.82 -11.79
N LYS A 100 1.85 6.71 -11.62
CA LYS A 100 0.69 6.82 -12.50
C LYS A 100 0.00 5.48 -12.79
N ALA A 101 -0.29 4.73 -11.73
CA ALA A 101 -1.02 3.47 -11.84
C ALA A 101 -2.25 3.61 -12.75
N SER A 102 -2.42 2.67 -13.68
CA SER A 102 -3.43 2.58 -14.76
C SER A 102 -3.32 3.57 -15.93
N TRP A 103 -2.30 4.43 -15.96
CA TRP A 103 -2.09 5.36 -17.08
C TRP A 103 -1.30 4.71 -18.22
N PRO A 104 -1.36 5.24 -19.46
CA PRO A 104 -0.54 4.74 -20.56
C PRO A 104 0.97 4.82 -20.32
N ASP A 105 1.40 5.77 -19.48
CA ASP A 105 2.79 5.99 -19.06
C ASP A 105 3.02 5.55 -17.59
N GLU A 106 2.31 4.50 -17.16
CA GLU A 106 2.57 3.82 -15.89
C GLU A 106 4.01 3.29 -15.84
N GLU A 107 4.67 3.51 -14.70
CA GLU A 107 5.98 2.93 -14.41
C GLU A 107 5.96 2.26 -13.03
N LYS A 108 6.63 1.11 -12.90
CA LYS A 108 6.68 0.34 -11.66
C LYS A 108 8.09 -0.11 -11.35
N TYR A 109 8.52 0.14 -10.12
CA TYR A 109 9.88 -0.13 -9.66
C TYR A 109 9.84 -0.88 -8.34
N ILE A 110 10.44 -2.06 -8.30
CA ILE A 110 10.65 -2.83 -7.06
C ILE A 110 12.06 -2.51 -6.56
N CYS A 111 12.16 -2.19 -5.28
CA CYS A 111 13.39 -1.84 -4.59
C CYS A 111 13.28 -2.30 -3.12
N THR A 112 14.12 -1.72 -2.26
CA THR A 112 14.03 -1.87 -0.79
C THR A 112 13.72 -0.54 -0.15
N ILE A 113 13.42 -0.52 1.15
CA ILE A 113 13.31 0.73 1.91
C ILE A 113 14.56 1.59 1.77
N ASP A 114 15.75 0.98 1.86
CA ASP A 114 17.04 1.67 1.79
C ASP A 114 17.32 2.31 0.42
N THR A 115 16.83 1.68 -0.65
CA THR A 115 17.04 2.14 -2.04
C THR A 115 15.86 2.94 -2.61
N LEU A 116 14.81 3.15 -1.82
CA LEU A 116 13.55 3.78 -2.24
C LEU A 116 13.74 5.19 -2.82
N ALA A 117 14.42 6.06 -2.08
CA ALA A 117 14.66 7.44 -2.49
C ALA A 117 15.53 7.52 -3.75
N GLN A 118 16.58 6.70 -3.82
CA GLN A 118 17.48 6.62 -4.98
C GLN A 118 16.75 6.14 -6.22
N THR A 119 15.88 5.13 -6.08
CA THR A 119 15.06 4.60 -7.17
C THR A 119 14.13 5.69 -7.72
N ALA A 120 13.42 6.41 -6.85
CA ALA A 120 12.56 7.51 -7.28
C ALA A 120 13.34 8.60 -8.02
N GLN A 121 14.51 8.98 -7.51
CA GLN A 121 15.37 10.00 -8.11
C GLN A 121 15.88 9.58 -9.50
N ALA A 122 16.35 8.33 -9.63
CA ALA A 122 16.88 7.78 -10.88
C ALA A 122 15.82 7.80 -12.02
N HIS A 123 14.55 7.65 -11.66
CA HIS A 123 13.43 7.65 -12.60
C HIS A 123 12.67 9.00 -12.65
N GLY A 124 13.16 10.04 -11.97
CA GLY A 124 12.54 11.37 -12.00
C GLY A 124 11.13 11.43 -11.38
N ILE A 125 10.81 10.49 -10.49
CA ILE A 125 9.49 10.38 -9.86
C ILE A 125 9.40 11.37 -8.70
N THR A 126 8.60 12.42 -8.88
CA THR A 126 8.43 13.49 -7.88
C THR A 126 7.00 13.62 -7.36
N LYS A 127 6.03 13.03 -8.04
CA LYS A 127 4.59 13.12 -7.73
C LYS A 127 3.84 11.92 -8.32
N THR A 128 2.56 11.78 -7.96
CA THR A 128 1.64 10.80 -8.57
C THR A 128 2.16 9.37 -8.52
N ALA A 129 2.86 9.01 -7.44
CA ALA A 129 3.24 7.63 -7.20
C ALA A 129 2.68 7.14 -5.87
N LEU A 130 2.41 5.85 -5.84
CA LEU A 130 2.05 5.12 -4.65
C LEU A 130 3.25 4.32 -4.19
N ILE A 131 3.56 4.41 -2.90
CA ILE A 131 4.64 3.64 -2.29
C ILE A 131 4.02 2.47 -1.55
N ILE A 132 4.52 1.26 -1.80
CA ILE A 132 4.10 0.04 -1.12
C ILE A 132 5.32 -0.53 -0.41
N VAL A 133 5.19 -0.88 0.87
CA VAL A 133 6.28 -1.42 1.69
C VAL A 133 5.81 -2.68 2.39
N GLY A 134 6.64 -3.72 2.36
CA GLY A 134 6.40 -4.96 3.07
C GLY A 134 6.79 -6.17 2.25
N GLU A 135 6.94 -7.31 2.93
CA GLU A 135 7.32 -8.59 2.35
C GLU A 135 6.38 -9.08 1.23
N THR A 136 5.15 -8.56 1.19
CA THR A 136 4.22 -8.81 0.09
C THR A 136 4.66 -8.19 -1.22
N VAL A 137 5.71 -7.37 -1.30
CA VAL A 137 6.22 -6.84 -2.58
C VAL A 137 7.14 -7.83 -3.31
N ALA A 138 7.96 -8.61 -2.60
CA ALA A 138 8.95 -9.53 -3.20
C ALA A 138 8.39 -10.95 -3.39
N GLN A 139 7.11 -11.08 -3.70
CA GLN A 139 6.39 -12.37 -3.68
C GLN A 139 7.09 -13.45 -4.51
N SER A 140 7.57 -14.49 -3.81
CA SER A 140 7.86 -15.80 -4.39
C SER A 140 7.58 -16.89 -3.33
N GLY A 141 6.93 -17.98 -3.74
CA GLY A 141 6.78 -19.17 -2.89
C GLY A 141 5.83 -19.07 -1.68
N TYR A 142 4.86 -18.16 -1.67
CA TYR A 142 3.88 -18.05 -0.57
C TYR A 142 2.81 -19.15 -0.60
N GLU A 143 2.25 -19.49 0.56
CA GLU A 143 1.15 -20.44 0.64
C GLU A 143 -0.12 -19.85 0.02
N ARG A 144 -0.76 -20.62 -0.87
CA ARG A 144 -2.04 -20.22 -1.46
C ARG A 144 -3.11 -20.14 -0.38
N SER A 145 -4.01 -19.16 -0.51
CA SER A 145 -5.22 -19.10 0.32
C SER A 145 -6.00 -20.40 0.22
N LYS A 146 -6.37 -20.94 1.39
CA LYS A 146 -7.16 -22.18 1.47
C LYS A 146 -8.62 -22.01 1.07
N LEU A 147 -9.09 -20.79 0.86
CA LEU A 147 -10.50 -20.53 0.51
C LEU A 147 -10.97 -21.35 -0.72
N TYR A 148 -10.09 -21.49 -1.70
CA TYR A 148 -10.33 -22.27 -2.92
C TYR A 148 -9.57 -23.60 -2.95
N ASP A 149 -8.97 -24.01 -1.83
CA ASP A 149 -8.28 -25.29 -1.76
C ASP A 149 -9.29 -26.45 -1.87
N PRO A 150 -9.05 -27.45 -2.74
CA PRO A 150 -9.95 -28.59 -2.90
C PRO A 150 -10.28 -29.29 -1.58
N SER A 151 -9.33 -29.35 -0.64
CA SER A 151 -9.47 -29.99 0.68
C SER A 151 -10.22 -29.12 1.71
N PHE A 152 -10.57 -27.88 1.36
CA PHE A 152 -11.25 -26.96 2.27
C PHE A 152 -12.76 -26.93 2.00
N THR A 153 -13.56 -27.24 3.03
CA THR A 153 -15.02 -27.14 2.97
C THR A 153 -15.46 -25.70 3.24
N THR A 154 -16.29 -25.15 2.35
CA THR A 154 -16.99 -23.88 2.54
C THR A 154 -18.50 -24.12 2.68
N GLU A 155 -19.27 -23.07 2.94
CA GLU A 155 -20.74 -23.14 3.01
C GLU A 155 -21.36 -23.75 1.74
N TYR A 156 -20.77 -23.47 0.57
CA TYR A 156 -21.31 -23.86 -0.74
C TYR A 156 -20.51 -24.97 -1.45
N ARG A 157 -19.45 -25.50 -0.83
CA ARG A 157 -18.59 -26.53 -1.43
C ARG A 157 -18.03 -27.49 -0.38
N ARG A 158 -18.27 -28.79 -0.55
CA ARG A 158 -17.61 -29.82 0.27
C ARG A 158 -16.16 -30.02 -0.19
N ALA A 159 -15.27 -30.28 0.77
CA ALA A 159 -13.91 -30.69 0.50
C ALA A 159 -13.90 -31.98 -0.35
N ALA A 160 -13.00 -32.04 -1.32
CA ALA A 160 -12.66 -33.26 -2.04
C ALA A 160 -11.41 -33.87 -1.39
N ASP A 161 -11.35 -35.20 -1.40
CA ASP A 161 -10.18 -35.98 -0.96
C ASP A 161 -8.97 -35.77 -1.90
#